data_AF-A0A143HMG6-F1
#
_entry.id   AF-A0A143HMG6-F1
#
_cell.length_a   1.000
_cell.length_b   1.000
_cell.length_c   1.000
_cell.angle_alpha   90.00
_cell.angle_beta   90.00
_cell.angle_gamma   90.00
#
_symmetry.space_group_name_H-M   'P 1'
#
loop_
_entity.id
_entity.type
_entity.pdbx_description
1 polymer ?
#
loop_
_entity_poly.entity_id
_entity_poly.type
_entity_poly.pdbx_seq_one_letter_code
_entity_poly.pdbx_strand_id
1 'polypeptide(L)'
;MLRIFTVSVISFLSFFPIYMFVTEVCGLNDDFGAVVAIALAIIAVPAVLLKLWKEKPSPEVIPVNVNDPVMKEFVEKSRKQIDRLIEGLEEEKKEAYVKFPYRFGGEIEHVWGTAHNIKDGYVIVSLDSSPVGDLPEEVYGRLKIKLEEIEDWMLVDTDGTTFGGYSILAHAKIYTREYGSLPRDYERYLKRFVDFDWPEIT
;
A
#
# COMPACT_ATOMS: atom_id res chain seq x y z
N MET A 1 14.12 -14.44 1.08
CA MET A 1 15.34 -15.24 1.32
C MET A 1 16.29 -14.63 2.35
N LEU A 2 16.61 -13.33 2.29
CA LEU A 2 17.54 -12.69 3.24
C LEU A 2 17.13 -12.85 4.72
N ARG A 3 15.83 -12.73 5.06
CA ARG A 3 15.34 -12.85 6.44
C ARG A 3 15.58 -14.22 7.07
N ILE A 4 15.28 -15.30 6.36
CA ILE A 4 15.50 -16.67 6.86
C ILE A 4 17.00 -16.89 7.08
N PHE A 5 17.83 -16.46 6.14
CA PHE A 5 19.28 -16.51 6.28
C PHE A 5 19.76 -15.73 7.52
N THR A 6 19.30 -14.49 7.72
CA THR A 6 19.66 -13.69 8.90
C THR A 6 19.20 -14.35 10.21
N VAL A 7 17.97 -14.88 10.25
CA VAL A 7 17.46 -15.61 11.42
C VAL A 7 18.33 -16.83 11.69
N SER A 8 18.70 -17.61 10.67
CA SER A 8 19.59 -18.77 10.81
C SER A 8 20.97 -18.38 11.34
N VAL A 9 21.55 -17.27 10.86
CA VAL A 9 22.85 -16.77 11.36
C VAL A 9 22.76 -16.32 12.82
N ILE A 10 21.75 -15.52 13.19
CA ILE A 10 21.57 -15.08 14.59
C ILE A 10 21.34 -16.29 15.51
N SER A 11 20.58 -17.27 15.04
CA SER A 11 20.27 -18.50 15.77
C SER A 11 21.49 -19.40 15.95
N PHE A 12 22.38 -19.46 14.95
CA PHE A 12 23.66 -20.14 15.08
C PHE A 12 24.59 -19.43 16.06
N LEU A 13 24.69 -18.11 15.96
CA LEU A 13 25.55 -17.30 16.84
C LEU A 13 25.05 -17.24 18.29
N SER A 14 23.75 -17.45 18.53
CA SER A 14 23.17 -17.47 19.88
C SER A 14 23.50 -18.75 20.65
N PHE A 15 24.00 -19.80 20.00
CA PHE A 15 24.36 -21.05 20.68
C PHE A 15 25.36 -20.84 21.82
N PHE A 16 26.48 -20.16 21.57
CA PHE A 16 27.52 -19.95 22.58
C PHE A 16 27.06 -19.17 23.81
N PRO A 17 26.40 -18.00 23.69
CA PRO A 17 25.91 -17.29 24.87
C PRO A 17 24.81 -18.07 25.62
N ILE A 18 23.95 -18.83 24.91
CA ILE A 18 22.95 -19.68 25.55
C ILE A 18 23.63 -20.84 26.29
N TYR A 19 24.63 -21.48 25.67
CA TYR A 19 25.38 -22.58 26.28
C TYR A 19 26.08 -22.14 27.56
N MET A 20 26.79 -21.02 27.53
CA MET A 20 27.42 -20.46 28.74
C MET A 20 26.37 -20.14 29.82
N PHE A 21 25.24 -19.54 29.45
CA PHE A 21 24.18 -19.26 30.41
C PHE A 21 23.64 -20.54 31.08
N VAL A 22 23.38 -21.57 30.28
CA VAL A 22 22.77 -22.81 30.75
C VAL A 22 23.74 -23.64 31.61
N THR A 23 25.03 -23.64 31.29
CA THR A 23 26.05 -24.39 32.04
C THR A 23 26.55 -23.62 33.27
N GLU A 24 26.95 -22.36 33.11
CA GLU A 24 27.56 -21.56 34.17
C GLU A 24 26.54 -20.94 35.14
N VAL A 25 25.36 -20.55 34.64
CA VAL A 25 24.35 -19.87 35.46
C VAL A 25 23.29 -20.83 35.96
N CYS A 26 22.78 -21.71 35.10
CA CYS A 26 21.78 -22.70 35.49
C CYS A 26 22.39 -23.99 36.08
N GLY A 27 23.71 -24.15 36.02
CA GLY A 27 24.42 -25.28 36.62
C GLY A 27 24.11 -26.63 35.96
N LEU A 28 23.70 -26.64 34.68
CA LEU A 28 23.52 -27.88 33.94
C LEU A 28 24.89 -28.47 33.60
N ASN A 29 24.98 -29.80 33.61
CA ASN A 29 26.19 -30.48 33.14
C ASN A 29 26.45 -30.17 31.65
N ASP A 30 27.68 -30.35 31.18
CA ASP A 30 28.08 -29.93 29.84
C ASP A 30 27.27 -30.61 28.73
N ASP A 31 27.03 -31.92 28.84
CA ASP A 31 26.30 -32.70 27.82
C ASP A 31 24.83 -32.27 27.72
N PHE A 32 24.15 -32.16 28.86
CA PHE A 32 22.75 -31.75 28.92
C PHE A 32 22.60 -30.26 28.61
N GLY A 33 23.54 -29.43 29.07
CA GLY A 33 23.62 -28.00 28.75
C GLY A 33 23.80 -27.75 27.26
N ALA A 34 24.63 -28.55 26.58
CA ALA A 34 24.80 -28.48 25.12
C ALA A 34 23.50 -28.84 24.38
N VAL A 35 22.80 -29.90 24.80
CA VAL A 35 21.50 -30.30 24.22
C VAL A 35 20.45 -29.20 24.40
N VAL A 36 20.34 -28.63 25.60
CA VAL A 36 19.40 -27.53 25.89
C VAL A 36 19.75 -26.29 25.08
N ALA A 37 21.04 -25.94 24.98
CA ALA A 37 21.49 -24.79 24.21
C ALA A 37 21.21 -24.95 22.71
N ILE A 38 21.44 -26.15 22.14
CA ILE A 38 21.06 -26.46 20.76
C ILE A 38 19.55 -26.29 20.56
N ALA A 39 18.73 -26.85 21.45
CA ALA A 39 17.28 -26.76 21.34
C ALA A 39 16.78 -25.30 21.38
N LEU A 40 17.30 -24.49 22.30
CA LEU A 40 16.95 -23.07 22.39
C LEU A 40 17.44 -22.28 21.18
N ALA A 41 18.67 -22.52 20.73
CA ALA A 41 19.27 -21.84 19.58
C ALA A 41 18.54 -22.19 18.27
N ILE A 42 18.14 -23.44 18.04
CA ILE A 42 17.52 -23.88 16.78
C ILE A 42 15.99 -23.71 16.77
N ILE A 43 15.34 -23.71 17.93
CA ILE A 43 13.87 -23.68 18.01
C ILE A 43 13.39 -22.36 18.60
N ALA A 44 13.80 -22.04 19.83
CA ALA A 44 13.25 -20.90 20.55
C ALA A 44 13.66 -19.56 19.92
N VAL A 45 14.95 -19.41 19.58
CA VAL A 45 15.48 -18.16 19.01
C VAL A 45 14.84 -17.86 17.64
N PRO A 46 14.81 -18.78 16.65
CA PRO A 46 14.07 -18.55 15.41
C PRO A 46 12.59 -18.27 15.63
N ALA A 47 11.91 -19.00 16.52
CA ALA A 47 10.48 -18.80 16.75
C ALA A 47 10.20 -17.40 17.31
N VAL A 48 11.00 -16.93 18.26
CA VAL A 48 10.88 -15.59 18.83
C VAL A 48 11.23 -14.53 17.77
N LEU A 49 12.34 -14.70 17.05
CA LEU A 49 12.77 -13.76 16.01
C LEU A 49 11.75 -13.67 14.87
N LEU A 50 11.19 -14.78 14.41
CA LEU A 50 10.16 -14.79 13.36
C LEU A 50 8.85 -14.16 13.83
N LYS A 51 8.50 -14.32 15.11
CA LYS A 51 7.31 -13.69 15.71
C LYS A 51 7.47 -12.19 15.89
N LEU A 52 8.67 -11.73 16.27
CA LEU A 52 8.98 -10.31 16.47
C LEU A 52 9.23 -9.60 15.14
N TRP A 53 9.93 -10.25 14.22
CA TRP A 53 10.26 -9.71 12.90
C TRP A 53 9.13 -9.95 11.92
N LYS A 54 7.95 -9.35 12.15
CA LYS A 54 6.85 -9.39 11.18
C LYS A 54 7.24 -8.59 9.94
N GLU A 55 7.09 -9.20 8.76
CA GLU A 55 7.18 -8.44 7.51
C GLU A 55 6.03 -7.45 7.47
N LYS A 56 6.35 -6.19 7.18
CA LYS A 56 5.32 -5.20 6.90
C LYS A 56 4.61 -5.63 5.61
N PRO A 57 3.28 -5.59 5.55
CA PRO A 57 2.56 -5.92 4.33
C PRO A 57 2.95 -4.97 3.20
N SER A 58 2.69 -5.35 1.95
CA SER A 58 2.82 -4.40 0.85
C SER A 58 1.84 -3.23 1.07
N PRO A 59 2.27 -1.96 0.90
CA PRO A 59 1.37 -0.81 0.97
C PRO A 59 0.22 -0.88 -0.02
N GLU A 60 0.31 -1.67 -1.10
CA GLU A 60 -0.73 -1.78 -2.11
C GLU A 60 -1.91 -2.66 -1.69
N VAL A 61 -1.75 -3.48 -0.65
CA VAL A 61 -2.73 -4.51 -0.27
C VAL A 61 -3.24 -4.38 1.16
N ILE A 62 -2.90 -3.30 1.89
CA ILE A 62 -3.46 -3.12 3.22
C ILE A 62 -4.95 -2.76 3.10
N PRO A 63 -5.83 -3.41 3.87
CA PRO A 63 -7.23 -3.01 3.91
C PRO A 63 -7.33 -1.65 4.59
N VAL A 64 -7.81 -0.64 3.85
CA VAL A 64 -8.05 0.69 4.38
C VAL A 64 -9.53 0.87 4.64
N ASN A 65 -9.88 1.33 5.85
CA ASN A 65 -11.24 1.72 6.16
C ASN A 65 -11.59 3.00 5.38
N VAL A 66 -12.60 2.93 4.50
CA VAL A 66 -13.09 4.10 3.74
C VAL A 66 -13.59 5.23 4.64
N ASN A 67 -13.94 4.92 5.90
CA ASN A 67 -14.34 5.90 6.89
C ASN A 67 -13.18 6.49 7.70
N ASP A 68 -11.92 6.11 7.42
CA ASP A 68 -10.75 6.69 8.09
C ASP A 68 -10.73 8.22 7.88
N PRO A 69 -10.52 9.03 8.93
CA PRO A 69 -10.45 10.49 8.81
C PRO A 69 -9.45 10.97 7.77
N VAL A 70 -8.30 10.29 7.62
CA VAL A 70 -7.29 10.61 6.61
C VAL A 70 -7.82 10.36 5.22
N MET A 71 -8.52 9.24 5.00
CA MET A 71 -9.14 8.95 3.70
C MET A 71 -10.19 10.01 3.34
N LYS A 72 -11.05 10.38 4.30
CA LYS A 72 -12.07 11.42 4.09
C LYS A 72 -11.48 12.78 3.75
N GLU A 73 -10.43 13.19 4.47
CA GLU A 73 -9.73 14.46 4.22
C GLU A 73 -9.19 14.53 2.79
N PHE A 74 -8.56 13.45 2.33
CA PHE A 74 -7.95 13.40 1.00
C PHE A 74 -8.98 13.30 -0.12
N VAL A 75 -10.09 12.56 0.06
CA VAL A 75 -11.23 12.57 -0.87
C VAL A 75 -11.84 13.97 -0.96
N GLU A 76 -11.99 14.67 0.16
CA GLU A 76 -12.46 16.06 0.16
C GLU A 76 -11.49 17.00 -0.56
N LYS A 77 -10.17 16.85 -0.34
CA LYS A 77 -9.14 17.61 -1.06
C LYS A 77 -9.20 17.35 -2.56
N SER A 78 -9.39 16.09 -2.97
CA SER A 78 -9.57 15.70 -4.37
C SER A 78 -10.75 16.42 -5.02
N ARG A 79 -11.92 16.39 -4.36
CA ARG A 79 -13.14 17.06 -4.82
C ARG A 79 -13.00 18.58 -4.90
N LYS A 80 -12.33 19.20 -3.93
CA LYS A 80 -12.05 20.65 -3.94
C LYS A 80 -11.16 21.08 -5.10
N GLN A 81 -10.42 20.14 -5.69
CA GLN A 81 -9.49 20.40 -6.78
C GLN A 81 -9.94 19.76 -8.10
N ILE A 82 -11.22 19.43 -8.21
CA ILE A 82 -11.77 18.80 -9.43
C ILE A 82 -11.56 19.66 -10.67
N ASP A 83 -11.50 20.99 -10.54
CA ASP A 83 -11.22 21.89 -11.66
C ASP A 83 -9.88 21.60 -12.34
N ARG A 84 -8.86 21.14 -11.60
CA ARG A 84 -7.56 20.73 -12.18
C ARG A 84 -7.72 19.51 -13.09
N LEU A 85 -8.61 18.58 -12.76
CA LEU A 85 -8.94 17.45 -13.64
C LEU A 85 -9.63 17.95 -14.91
N ILE A 86 -10.57 18.87 -14.79
CA ILE A 86 -11.31 19.43 -15.93
C ILE A 86 -10.32 20.10 -16.90
N GLU A 87 -9.48 21.00 -16.39
CA GLU A 87 -8.45 21.68 -17.17
C GLU A 87 -7.49 20.67 -17.82
N GLY A 88 -7.03 19.66 -17.07
CA GLY A 88 -6.13 18.63 -17.58
C GLY A 88 -6.74 17.77 -18.69
N LEU A 89 -8.05 17.48 -18.63
CA LEU A 89 -8.78 16.77 -19.67
C LEU A 89 -8.96 17.64 -20.92
N GLU A 90 -9.25 18.93 -20.76
CA GLU A 90 -9.41 19.87 -21.88
C GLU A 90 -8.08 20.17 -22.60
N GLU A 91 -6.96 20.14 -21.88
CA GLU A 91 -5.63 20.31 -22.48
C GLU A 91 -5.20 19.14 -23.37
N GLU A 92 -5.75 17.94 -23.15
CA GLU A 92 -5.41 16.68 -23.86
C GLU A 92 -3.90 16.34 -23.88
N LYS A 93 -3.13 16.83 -22.89
CA LYS A 93 -1.67 16.61 -22.80
C LYS A 93 -1.26 15.56 -21.77
N LYS A 94 -2.17 15.20 -20.87
CA LYS A 94 -1.91 14.31 -19.73
C LYS A 94 -2.87 13.14 -19.79
N GLU A 95 -2.41 11.96 -19.39
CA GLU A 95 -3.30 10.83 -19.18
C GLU A 95 -4.14 11.10 -17.93
N ALA A 96 -5.45 10.99 -18.07
CA ALA A 96 -6.38 11.27 -16.99
C ALA A 96 -7.01 9.97 -16.48
N TYR A 97 -7.06 9.84 -15.16
CA TYR A 97 -7.69 8.72 -14.47
C TYR A 97 -8.65 9.26 -13.42
N VAL A 98 -9.76 8.57 -13.24
CA VAL A 98 -10.75 8.90 -12.21
C VAL A 98 -11.13 7.65 -11.44
N LYS A 99 -11.42 7.85 -10.16
CA LYS A 99 -11.96 6.83 -9.27
C LYS A 99 -13.42 7.13 -8.97
N PHE A 100 -14.26 6.11 -9.07
CA PHE A 100 -15.70 6.25 -8.89
C PHE A 100 -16.32 4.94 -8.38
N PRO A 101 -17.47 5.01 -7.69
CA PRO A 101 -18.22 3.83 -7.31
C PRO A 101 -18.90 3.22 -8.54
N TYR A 102 -18.76 1.91 -8.73
CA TYR A 102 -19.43 1.16 -9.79
C TYR A 102 -20.02 -0.13 -9.26
N ARG A 103 -21.19 -0.52 -9.77
CA ARG A 103 -21.90 -1.71 -9.28
C ARG A 103 -21.52 -2.93 -10.11
N PHE A 104 -20.91 -3.93 -9.49
CA PHE A 104 -20.64 -5.26 -10.07
C PHE A 104 -21.42 -6.33 -9.30
N GLY A 105 -22.24 -7.12 -9.99
CA GLY A 105 -22.92 -8.26 -9.37
C GLY A 105 -23.82 -7.95 -8.17
N GLY A 106 -24.23 -6.68 -7.98
CA GLY A 106 -25.03 -6.23 -6.84
C GLY A 106 -24.25 -5.47 -5.76
N GLU A 107 -22.92 -5.60 -5.73
CA GLU A 107 -22.01 -4.91 -4.80
C GLU A 107 -21.46 -3.63 -5.44
N ILE A 108 -21.11 -2.64 -4.61
CA ILE A 108 -20.45 -1.41 -5.06
C ILE A 108 -18.95 -1.57 -4.85
N GLU A 109 -18.19 -1.48 -5.95
CA GLU A 109 -16.74 -1.40 -5.94
C GLU A 109 -16.27 0.01 -6.26
N HIS A 110 -15.09 0.38 -5.76
CA HIS A 110 -14.48 1.69 -5.99
C HIS A 110 -13.31 1.55 -6.96
N VAL A 111 -13.58 1.73 -8.25
CA VAL A 111 -12.67 1.38 -9.35
C VAL A 111 -12.00 2.59 -9.97
N TRP A 112 -10.82 2.38 -10.53
CA TRP A 112 -10.13 3.37 -11.37
C TRP A 112 -10.47 3.13 -12.85
N GLY A 113 -10.59 4.21 -13.61
CA GLY A 113 -10.72 4.17 -15.06
C GLY A 113 -10.06 5.36 -15.73
N THR A 114 -9.66 5.16 -16.99
CA THR A 114 -9.13 6.21 -17.86
C THR A 114 -10.24 7.17 -18.26
N ALA A 115 -10.09 8.45 -17.93
CA ALA A 115 -10.98 9.52 -18.34
C ALA A 115 -10.57 10.03 -19.73
N HIS A 116 -11.52 10.06 -20.67
CA HIS A 116 -11.29 10.41 -22.06
C HIS A 116 -11.73 11.83 -22.40
N ASN A 117 -12.82 12.29 -21.79
CA ASN A 117 -13.43 13.58 -22.10
C ASN A 117 -14.40 13.99 -20.97
N ILE A 118 -14.67 15.29 -20.85
CA ILE A 118 -15.74 15.83 -20.00
C ILE A 118 -16.75 16.60 -20.84
N LYS A 119 -18.05 16.28 -20.68
CA LYS A 119 -19.13 16.97 -21.37
C LYS A 119 -20.42 17.01 -20.54
N ASP A 120 -21.04 18.18 -20.49
CA ASP A 120 -22.34 18.41 -19.83
C ASP A 120 -22.38 17.94 -18.36
N GLY A 121 -21.26 18.07 -17.63
CA GLY A 121 -21.13 17.62 -16.23
C GLY A 121 -20.85 16.12 -16.05
N TYR A 122 -20.48 15.42 -17.13
CA TYR A 122 -20.13 14.00 -17.08
C TYR A 122 -18.73 13.75 -17.64
N VAL A 123 -18.02 12.82 -17.00
CA VAL A 123 -16.74 12.27 -17.46
C VAL A 123 -17.00 10.99 -18.23
N ILE A 124 -16.42 10.86 -19.40
CA ILE A 124 -16.46 9.66 -20.23
C ILE A 124 -15.26 8.79 -19.87
N VAL A 125 -15.50 7.57 -19.39
CA VAL A 125 -14.48 6.74 -18.75
C VAL A 125 -14.43 5.35 -19.38
N SER A 126 -13.23 4.76 -19.53
CA SER A 126 -13.07 3.31 -19.73
C SER A 126 -12.42 2.71 -18.49
N LEU A 127 -12.83 1.51 -18.09
CA LEU A 127 -12.15 0.84 -16.98
C LEU A 127 -10.71 0.47 -17.36
N ASP A 128 -9.78 0.80 -16.47
CA ASP A 128 -8.34 0.50 -16.65
C ASP A 128 -7.99 -0.89 -16.08
N SER A 129 -8.81 -1.39 -15.14
CA SER A 129 -8.72 -2.74 -14.59
C SER A 129 -9.91 -3.59 -15.02
N SER A 130 -9.68 -4.85 -15.40
CA SER A 130 -10.73 -5.87 -15.34
C SER A 130 -11.05 -6.11 -13.85
N PRO A 131 -12.20 -5.66 -13.32
CA PRO A 131 -12.58 -5.96 -11.94
C PRO A 131 -12.65 -7.47 -11.72
N VAL A 132 -12.53 -7.89 -10.47
CA VAL A 132 -12.53 -9.31 -10.10
C VAL A 132 -13.98 -9.81 -10.06
N GLY A 133 -14.45 -10.43 -11.14
CA GLY A 133 -15.78 -11.02 -11.21
C GLY A 133 -16.32 -11.19 -12.64
N ASP A 134 -17.52 -11.78 -12.77
CA ASP A 134 -18.23 -11.85 -14.05
C ASP A 134 -18.64 -10.43 -14.47
N LEU A 135 -18.04 -9.95 -15.56
CA LEU A 135 -18.29 -8.64 -16.12
C LEU A 135 -19.48 -8.67 -17.07
N PRO A 136 -20.52 -7.83 -16.85
CA PRO A 136 -21.53 -7.63 -17.89
C PRO A 136 -20.89 -7.01 -19.14
N GLU A 137 -21.38 -7.39 -20.33
CA GLU A 137 -20.83 -7.00 -21.64
C GLU A 137 -20.76 -5.46 -21.83
N GLU A 138 -21.64 -4.74 -21.12
CA GLU A 138 -21.70 -3.27 -21.05
C GLU A 138 -20.42 -2.61 -20.49
N VAL A 139 -19.63 -3.35 -19.70
CA VAL A 139 -18.43 -2.85 -19.02
C VAL A 139 -17.23 -2.67 -19.96
N TYR A 140 -17.25 -3.31 -21.14
CA TYR A 140 -16.24 -3.12 -22.18
C TYR A 140 -16.41 -1.79 -22.96
N GLY A 141 -17.51 -1.07 -22.72
CA GLY A 141 -17.81 0.22 -23.35
C GLY A 141 -17.28 1.44 -22.57
N ARG A 142 -17.55 2.63 -23.13
CA ARG A 142 -17.34 3.90 -22.43
C ARG A 142 -18.48 4.14 -21.45
N LEU A 143 -18.15 4.29 -20.18
CA LEU A 143 -19.06 4.68 -19.11
C LEU A 143 -19.21 6.19 -19.08
N LYS A 144 -20.40 6.66 -18.67
CA LYS A 144 -20.69 8.08 -18.47
C LYS A 144 -20.94 8.31 -16.98
N ILE A 145 -19.94 8.87 -16.30
CA ILE A 145 -19.95 9.07 -14.85
C ILE A 145 -20.21 10.55 -14.56
N LYS A 146 -21.08 10.86 -13.60
CA LYS A 146 -21.28 12.28 -13.24
C LYS A 146 -20.05 12.81 -12.52
N LEU A 147 -19.73 14.07 -12.76
CA LEU A 147 -18.58 14.71 -12.09
C LEU A 147 -18.70 14.66 -10.55
N GLU A 148 -19.93 14.77 -10.02
CA GLU A 148 -20.22 14.69 -8.57
C GLU A 148 -19.97 13.30 -7.95
N GLU A 149 -19.95 12.25 -8.77
CA GLU A 149 -19.71 10.87 -8.35
C GLU A 149 -18.22 10.51 -8.32
N ILE A 150 -17.34 11.38 -8.83
CA ILE A 150 -15.90 11.18 -8.78
C ILE A 150 -15.41 11.30 -7.32
N GLU A 151 -14.72 10.25 -6.88
CA GLU A 151 -14.15 10.13 -5.53
C GLU A 151 -12.69 10.58 -5.49
N ASP A 152 -11.97 10.32 -6.58
CA ASP A 152 -10.59 10.72 -6.74
C ASP A 152 -10.24 10.87 -8.23
N TRP A 153 -9.14 11.55 -8.52
CA TRP A 153 -8.66 11.77 -9.88
C TRP A 153 -7.16 11.85 -9.92
N MET A 154 -6.57 11.54 -11.06
CA MET A 154 -5.13 11.59 -11.28
C MET A 154 -4.84 12.04 -12.70
N LEU A 155 -3.88 12.96 -12.87
CA LEU A 155 -3.33 13.32 -14.17
C LEU A 155 -1.87 12.91 -14.21
N VAL A 156 -1.43 12.28 -15.29
CA VAL A 156 -0.05 11.84 -15.47
C VAL A 156 0.51 12.49 -16.73
N ASP A 157 1.58 13.26 -16.57
CA ASP A 157 2.31 13.86 -17.69
C ASP A 157 3.28 12.84 -18.30
N THR A 158 3.79 13.15 -19.49
CA THR A 158 4.71 12.34 -20.29
C THR A 158 6.04 12.00 -19.59
N ASP A 159 6.45 12.81 -18.61
CA ASP A 159 7.63 12.55 -17.76
C ASP A 159 7.33 11.68 -16.53
N GLY A 160 6.06 11.29 -16.34
CA GLY A 160 5.57 10.53 -15.20
C GLY A 160 5.19 11.38 -13.99
N THR A 161 5.29 12.71 -14.08
CA THR A 161 4.82 13.64 -13.05
C THR A 161 3.31 13.47 -12.88
N THR A 162 2.90 13.24 -11.64
CA THR A 162 1.53 12.87 -11.29
C THR A 162 0.88 13.95 -10.45
N PHE A 163 -0.31 14.37 -10.84
CA PHE A 163 -1.16 15.32 -10.11
C PHE A 163 -2.37 14.57 -9.55
N GLY A 164 -2.84 14.93 -8.36
CA GLY A 164 -3.94 14.24 -7.70
C GLY A 164 -3.54 12.90 -7.08
N GLY A 165 -4.38 11.87 -7.26
CA GLY A 165 -4.23 10.54 -6.67
C GLY A 165 -4.32 10.56 -5.15
N TYR A 166 -5.21 11.39 -4.60
CA TYR A 166 -5.28 11.68 -3.18
C TYR A 166 -5.58 10.44 -2.33
N SER A 167 -6.38 9.51 -2.83
CA SER A 167 -6.64 8.24 -2.14
C SER A 167 -5.39 7.35 -2.06
N ILE A 168 -4.47 7.44 -3.02
CA ILE A 168 -3.15 6.77 -2.97
C ILE A 168 -2.27 7.43 -1.89
N LEU A 169 -2.25 8.77 -1.85
CA LEU A 169 -1.50 9.51 -0.83
C LEU A 169 -2.06 9.26 0.58
N ALA A 170 -3.38 9.19 0.73
CA ALA A 170 -4.03 8.80 1.98
C ALA A 170 -3.64 7.39 2.41
N HIS A 171 -3.62 6.45 1.47
CA HIS A 171 -3.20 5.08 1.71
C HIS A 171 -1.76 5.03 2.26
N ALA A 172 -0.84 5.77 1.64
CA ALA A 172 0.54 5.90 2.09
C ALA A 172 0.66 6.48 3.52
N LYS A 173 -0.14 7.52 3.81
CA LYS A 173 -0.18 8.16 5.13
C LYS A 173 -0.72 7.21 6.21
N ILE A 174 -1.78 6.47 5.91
CA ILE A 174 -2.36 5.44 6.79
C ILE A 174 -1.36 4.31 7.03
N TYR A 175 -0.69 3.83 5.98
CA TYR A 175 0.36 2.82 6.11
C TYR A 175 1.49 3.31 7.03
N THR A 176 1.94 4.56 6.87
CA THR A 176 3.00 5.12 7.71
C THR A 176 2.58 5.23 9.17
N ARG A 177 1.31 5.62 9.43
CA ARG A 177 0.74 5.65 10.77
C ARG A 177 0.73 4.25 11.43
N GLU A 178 0.43 3.20 10.67
CA GLU A 178 0.27 1.84 11.20
C GLU A 178 1.58 1.05 11.30
N TYR A 179 2.49 1.26 10.35
CA TYR A 179 3.71 0.47 10.21
C TYR A 179 4.99 1.30 10.38
N GLY A 180 4.87 2.60 10.67
CA GLY A 180 5.95 3.52 11.04
C GLY A 180 6.77 4.10 9.88
N SER A 181 6.89 3.41 8.74
CA SER A 181 7.64 3.92 7.59
C SER A 181 7.22 3.23 6.30
N LEU A 182 7.26 3.95 5.18
CA LEU A 182 7.06 3.39 3.85
C LEU A 182 8.26 2.53 3.41
N PRO A 183 8.04 1.47 2.61
CA PRO A 183 9.10 0.83 1.85
C PRO A 183 9.76 1.81 0.87
N ARG A 184 11.08 1.71 0.67
CA ARG A 184 11.86 2.66 -0.16
C ARG A 184 11.38 2.77 -1.60
N ASP A 185 10.98 1.65 -2.20
CA ASP A 185 10.50 1.66 -3.59
C ASP A 185 9.13 2.34 -3.70
N TYR A 186 8.28 2.17 -2.69
CA TYR A 186 7.00 2.87 -2.60
C TYR A 186 7.20 4.37 -2.34
N GLU A 187 8.15 4.75 -1.48
CA GLU A 187 8.53 6.16 -1.31
C GLU A 187 9.03 6.78 -2.62
N ARG A 188 9.88 6.06 -3.38
CA ARG A 188 10.35 6.50 -4.70
C ARG A 188 9.20 6.67 -5.69
N TYR A 189 8.25 5.74 -5.67
CA TYR A 189 7.02 5.84 -6.46
C TYR A 189 6.24 7.11 -6.11
N LEU A 190 6.07 7.44 -4.83
CA LEU A 190 5.33 8.63 -4.40
C LEU A 190 6.02 9.95 -4.75
N LYS A 191 7.35 9.97 -4.95
CA LYS A 191 8.09 11.19 -5.35
C LYS A 191 7.65 11.79 -6.69
N ARG A 192 6.93 11.02 -7.53
CA ARG A 192 6.37 11.54 -8.78
C ARG A 192 5.09 12.36 -8.57
N PHE A 193 4.45 12.25 -7.40
CA PHE A 193 3.22 12.97 -7.09
C PHE A 193 3.57 14.38 -6.64
N VAL A 194 3.11 15.40 -7.38
CA VAL A 194 3.38 16.80 -7.01
C VAL A 194 2.63 17.23 -5.74
N ASP A 195 1.49 16.58 -5.49
CA ASP A 195 0.62 16.85 -4.35
C ASP A 195 1.04 16.06 -3.09
N PHE A 196 2.18 15.35 -3.15
CA PHE A 196 2.73 14.59 -2.03
C PHE A 196 3.58 15.46 -1.12
N ASP A 197 3.11 15.64 0.11
CA ASP A 197 3.71 16.47 1.16
C ASP A 197 3.99 15.67 2.44
N TRP A 198 4.61 14.48 2.35
CA TRP A 198 4.99 13.70 3.55
C TRP A 198 6.12 12.68 3.26
N PRO A 199 6.92 12.19 4.22
CA PRO A 199 7.10 12.65 5.59
C PRO A 199 8.33 13.54 5.74
N GLU A 200 8.18 14.67 6.43
CA GLU A 200 9.27 15.15 7.27
C GLU A 200 9.50 14.10 8.37
N ILE A 201 10.57 13.32 8.21
CA ILE A 201 11.12 12.51 9.29
C ILE A 201 11.81 13.50 10.24
N THR A 202 11.22 13.75 11.41
CA THR A 202 11.96 14.27 12.57
C THR A 202 12.41 13.10 13.43
#